data_AF-A0A367M2Q4-F1
#
_entry.id   AF-A0A367M2Q4-F1
#
_cell.length_a   1.000
_cell.length_b   1.000
_cell.length_c   1.000
_cell.angle_alpha   90.00
_cell.angle_beta   90.00
_cell.angle_gamma   90.00
#
_symmetry.space_group_name_H-M   'P 1'
#
loop_
_entity.id
_entity.type
_entity.pdbx_description
1 polymer ?
#
loop_
_entity_poly.entity_id
_entity_poly.type
_entity_poly.pdbx_seq_one_letter_code
_entity_poly.pdbx_strand_id
1 'polypeptide(L)'
;MSACISPSDALLARRLIELTQAGLPLVADPWAWIAAQLRLSEAETLALLKRLRDAGVIRRIAAVPNHYRLGYRHNGMTVWDVARIHICEP
;
A
#
# COMPACT_ATOMS: atom_id res chain seq x y z
N MET A 1 -2.14 -1.32 -19.02
CA MET A 1 -3.40 -0.57 -19.17
C MET A 1 -3.37 0.55 -18.14
N SER A 2 -3.19 1.80 -18.58
CA SER A 2 -3.10 2.96 -17.69
C SER A 2 -4.52 3.34 -17.25
N ALA A 3 -4.88 3.04 -16.00
CA ALA A 3 -6.13 3.50 -15.42
C ALA A 3 -5.97 5.01 -15.14
N CYS A 4 -6.61 5.85 -15.96
CA CYS A 4 -6.64 7.28 -15.74
C CYS A 4 -7.38 7.58 -14.42
N ILE A 5 -6.63 7.92 -13.37
CA ILE A 5 -7.20 8.40 -12.10
C ILE A 5 -7.82 9.77 -12.38
N SER A 6 -9.10 9.94 -12.08
CA SER A 6 -9.76 11.24 -12.23
C SER A 6 -9.19 12.25 -11.21
N PRO A 7 -9.28 13.58 -11.46
CA PRO A 7 -8.82 14.58 -10.50
C PRO A 7 -9.50 14.46 -9.11
N SER A 8 -10.76 14.02 -9.06
CA SER A 8 -11.47 13.76 -7.80
C SER A 8 -10.94 12.50 -7.10
N ASP A 9 -10.62 11.43 -7.84
CA ASP A 9 -10.00 10.23 -7.28
C ASP A 9 -8.61 10.55 -6.69
N ALA A 10 -7.84 11.48 -7.29
CA ALA A 10 -6.53 11.88 -6.76
C ALA A 10 -6.63 12.53 -5.36
N LEU A 11 -7.63 13.40 -5.13
CA LEU A 11 -7.86 14.02 -3.83
C LEU A 11 -8.31 12.99 -2.79
N LEU A 12 -9.24 12.10 -3.16
CA LEU A 12 -9.71 11.02 -2.28
C LEU A 12 -8.57 10.04 -1.95
N ALA A 13 -7.74 9.68 -2.94
CA ALA A 13 -6.57 8.85 -2.74
C ALA A 13 -5.59 9.48 -1.76
N ARG A 14 -5.35 10.80 -1.87
CA ARG A 14 -4.48 11.51 -0.93
C ARG A 14 -5.01 11.43 0.50
N ARG A 15 -6.29 11.69 0.73
CA ARG A 15 -6.90 11.57 2.06
C ARG A 15 -6.86 10.14 2.58
N LEU A 16 -7.14 9.15 1.74
CA LEU A 16 -7.05 7.75 2.09
C LEU A 16 -5.63 7.38 2.57
N ILE A 17 -4.60 7.85 1.87
CA ILE A 17 -3.20 7.65 2.27
C ILE A 17 -2.95 8.30 3.63
N GLU A 18 -3.39 9.55 3.85
CA GLU A 18 -3.22 10.24 5.13
C GLU A 18 -3.88 9.51 6.29
N LEU A 19 -5.06 8.91 6.07
CA LEU A 19 -5.78 8.11 7.06
C LEU A 19 -5.10 6.76 7.37
N THR A 20 -4.33 6.22 6.43
CA THR A 20 -3.82 4.83 6.50
C THR A 20 -2.29 4.71 6.55
N GLN A 21 -1.54 5.81 6.38
CA GLN A 21 -0.07 5.81 6.37
C GLN A 21 0.55 5.38 7.72
N ALA A 22 -0.17 5.62 8.83
CA ALA A 22 0.23 5.14 10.15
C ALA A 22 -0.20 3.68 10.42
N GLY A 23 -0.88 3.05 9.46
CA GLY A 23 -1.53 1.75 9.59
C GLY A 23 -3.05 1.87 9.49
N LEU A 24 -3.71 0.74 9.25
CA LEU A 24 -5.17 0.65 9.33
C LEU A 24 -5.63 0.69 10.80
N PRO A 25 -6.77 1.32 11.09
CA PRO A 25 -7.34 1.33 12.43
C PRO A 25 -7.70 -0.10 12.87
N LEU A 26 -7.36 -0.46 14.11
CA LEU A 26 -7.67 -1.77 14.70
C LEU A 26 -9.08 -1.75 15.30
N VAL A 27 -10.08 -1.68 14.44
CA VAL A 27 -11.51 -1.73 14.78
C VAL A 27 -12.16 -2.93 14.08
N ALA A 28 -13.39 -3.27 14.48
CA ALA A 28 -14.10 -4.43 13.92
C ALA A 28 -14.30 -4.33 12.39
N ASP A 29 -14.58 -3.11 11.89
CA ASP A 29 -14.71 -2.84 10.47
C ASP A 29 -13.91 -1.58 10.07
N PRO A 30 -12.66 -1.76 9.60
CA PRO A 30 -11.83 -0.64 9.18
C PRO A 30 -12.33 0.02 7.89
N TRP A 31 -13.10 -0.68 7.05
CA TRP A 31 -13.59 -0.14 5.78
C TRP A 31 -14.74 0.82 6.01
N ALA A 32 -15.69 0.45 6.86
CA ALA A 32 -16.76 1.34 7.30
C ALA A 32 -16.19 2.58 8.01
N TRP A 33 -15.14 2.42 8.83
CA TRP A 33 -14.47 3.55 9.46
C TRP A 33 -13.86 4.52 8.43
N ILE A 34 -13.12 4.00 7.44
CA ILE A 34 -12.52 4.82 6.38
C ILE A 34 -13.62 5.51 5.56
N ALA A 35 -14.70 4.80 5.22
CA ALA A 35 -15.82 5.33 4.45
C ALA A 35 -16.46 6.54 5.15
N ALA A 36 -16.67 6.45 6.47
CA ALA A 36 -17.16 7.56 7.27
C ALA A 36 -16.21 8.77 7.25
N GLN A 37 -14.90 8.54 7.34
CA GLN A 37 -13.90 9.64 7.29
C GLN A 37 -13.84 10.30 5.90
N LEU A 38 -13.98 9.52 4.83
CA LEU A 38 -13.98 10.00 3.45
C LEU A 38 -15.34 10.55 3.00
N ARG A 39 -16.40 10.38 3.81
CA ARG A 39 -17.80 10.71 3.49
C ARG A 39 -18.28 9.99 2.22
N LEU A 40 -17.93 8.73 2.12
CA LEU A 40 -18.33 7.81 1.05
C LEU A 40 -19.15 6.68 1.66
N SER A 41 -19.90 5.96 0.82
CA SER A 41 -20.35 4.63 1.19
C SER A 41 -19.17 3.66 1.29
N GLU A 42 -19.36 2.55 2.00
CA GLU A 42 -18.36 1.50 2.09
C GLU A 42 -18.07 0.89 0.71
N ALA A 43 -19.10 0.69 -0.11
CA ALA A 43 -18.97 0.19 -1.47
C ALA A 43 -18.11 1.10 -2.36
N GLU A 44 -18.30 2.41 -2.29
CA GLU A 44 -17.49 3.39 -3.02
C GLU A 44 -16.04 3.41 -2.53
N THR A 45 -15.84 3.28 -1.22
CA THR A 45 -14.52 3.21 -0.60
C THR A 45 -13.74 1.97 -1.07
N LEU A 46 -14.39 0.81 -1.07
CA LEU A 46 -13.82 -0.44 -1.58
C LEU A 46 -13.55 -0.38 -3.08
N ALA A 47 -14.43 0.27 -3.85
CA ALA A 47 -14.22 0.49 -5.27
C ALA A 47 -13.01 1.39 -5.54
N LEU A 48 -12.84 2.47 -4.77
CA LEU A 48 -11.67 3.36 -4.84
C LEU A 48 -10.38 2.58 -4.52
N LEU A 49 -10.37 1.81 -3.42
CA LEU A 49 -9.23 0.97 -3.04
C LEU A 49 -8.83 -0.01 -4.15
N LYS A 50 -9.81 -0.66 -4.80
CA LYS A 50 -9.56 -1.54 -5.94
C LYS A 50 -8.94 -0.79 -7.12
N ARG A 51 -9.51 0.36 -7.52
CA ARG A 51 -8.94 1.20 -8.59
C ARG A 51 -7.49 1.59 -8.31
N LEU A 52 -7.20 2.03 -7.08
CA LEU A 52 -5.85 2.44 -6.68
C LEU A 52 -4.86 1.26 -6.64
N ARG A 53 -5.32 0.07 -6.25
CA ARG A 53 -4.51 -1.14 -6.31
C ARG A 53 -4.21 -1.55 -7.76
N ASP A 54 -5.23 -1.57 -8.61
CA ASP A 54 -5.12 -1.99 -10.00
C ASP A 54 -4.27 -0.99 -10.83
N ALA A 55 -4.29 0.29 -10.46
CA ALA A 55 -3.41 1.32 -10.99
C ALA A 55 -1.96 1.26 -10.45
N GLY A 56 -1.67 0.39 -9.47
CA GLY A 56 -0.35 0.24 -8.86
C GLY A 56 0.01 1.30 -7.81
N VAL A 57 -0.92 2.20 -7.46
CA VAL A 57 -0.73 3.20 -6.39
C VAL A 57 -0.65 2.50 -5.03
N ILE A 58 -1.54 1.52 -4.80
CA ILE A 58 -1.48 0.63 -3.62
C ILE A 58 -0.87 -0.70 -4.06
N ARG A 59 0.37 -0.96 -3.66
CA ARG A 59 1.06 -2.21 -4.02
C ARG A 59 0.49 -3.43 -3.31
N ARG A 60 0.20 -3.32 -2.01
CA ARG A 60 -0.41 -4.37 -1.18
C ARG A 60 -1.03 -3.80 0.08
N ILE A 61 -2.03 -4.48 0.62
CA ILE A 61 -2.57 -4.29 1.97
C ILE A 61 -2.22 -5.56 2.74
N ALA A 62 -1.35 -5.45 3.74
CA ALA A 62 -0.83 -6.60 4.47
C ALA A 62 -0.42 -6.21 5.88
N ALA A 63 -0.41 -7.20 6.79
CA ALA A 63 0.24 -7.03 8.08
C ALA A 63 1.74 -6.75 7.89
N VAL A 64 2.28 -5.84 8.69
CA VAL A 64 3.72 -5.56 8.75
C VAL A 64 4.23 -6.03 10.11
N PRO A 65 4.76 -7.26 10.22
CA PRO A 65 5.29 -7.75 11.46
C PRO A 65 6.55 -6.96 11.85
N ASN A 66 6.70 -6.70 13.15
CA ASN A 66 7.95 -6.17 13.66
C ASN A 66 9.00 -7.30 13.69
N HIS A 67 9.87 -7.34 12.68
CA HIS A 67 10.87 -8.39 12.51
C HIS A 67 11.84 -8.50 13.71
N TYR A 68 12.14 -7.39 14.40
CA TYR A 68 12.95 -7.43 15.63
C TYR A 68 12.25 -8.18 16.76
N ARG A 69 10.94 -7.98 16.93
CA ARG A 69 10.14 -8.75 17.92
C ARG A 69 10.03 -10.23 17.55
N LEU A 70 10.23 -10.57 16.28
CA LEU A 70 10.23 -11.95 15.78
C LEU A 70 11.62 -12.62 15.85
N GLY A 71 12.64 -11.95 16.39
CA GLY A 71 13.99 -12.52 16.58
C GLY A 71 14.99 -12.23 15.46
N TYR A 72 14.60 -11.51 14.40
CA TYR A 72 15.54 -11.01 13.40
C TYR A 72 16.26 -9.78 13.95
N ARG A 73 17.48 -9.97 14.44
CA ARG A 73 18.22 -8.96 15.22
C ARG A 73 19.13 -8.06 14.39
N HIS A 74 19.62 -8.56 13.26
CA HIS A 74 20.61 -7.87 12.45
C HIS A 74 20.22 -7.95 10.97
N ASN A 75 20.36 -6.82 10.27
CA ASN A 75 20.26 -6.76 8.82
C ASN A 75 21.69 -6.61 8.26
N GLY A 76 22.04 -7.42 7.27
CA GLY A 76 23.32 -7.34 6.57
C GLY A 76 23.10 -6.88 5.14
N MET A 77 23.86 -5.87 4.70
CA MET A 77 23.91 -5.45 3.30
C MET A 77 25.32 -5.69 2.79
N THR A 78 25.44 -6.47 1.71
CA THR A 78 26.71 -6.82 1.08
C THR A 78 26.72 -6.35 -0.37
N VAL A 79 27.83 -5.79 -0.81
CA VAL A 79 28.07 -5.45 -2.22
C VAL A 79 29.07 -6.46 -2.77
N TRP A 80 28.79 -6.99 -3.95
CA TRP A 80 29.63 -7.96 -4.62
C TRP A 80 30.04 -7.41 -5.98
N ASP A 81 31.32 -7.55 -6.32
CA ASP A 81 31.77 -7.35 -7.69
C ASP A 81 31.49 -8.64 -8.47
N VAL A 82 30.61 -8.56 -9.46
CA VAL A 82 30.11 -9.72 -10.21
C VAL A 82 30.48 -9.58 -11.68
N ALA A 83 31.17 -10.59 -12.21
CA ALA A 83 31.54 -10.61 -13.63
C ALA A 83 30.29 -10.66 -14.52
N ARG A 84 30.30 -9.86 -15.60
CA ARG A 84 29.15 -9.61 -16.48
C ARG A 84 28.47 -10.88 -17.02
N ILE A 85 29.22 -11.97 -17.21
CA ILE A 85 28.68 -13.28 -17.65
C ILE A 85 27.65 -13.89 -16.68
N HIS A 86 27.60 -13.43 -15.43
CA HIS A 86 26.65 -13.91 -14.42
C HIS A 86 25.44 -12.99 -14.24
N ILE A 87 25.32 -11.92 -15.02
CA ILE A 87 24.19 -10.99 -14.95
C ILE A 87 23.24 -11.31 -16.11
N CYS A 88 22.00 -11.69 -15.78
CA CYS A 88 20.95 -11.83 -16.78
C CYS A 88 20.45 -10.43 -17.15
N GLU A 89 20.55 -10.05 -18.43
CA GLU A 89 19.97 -8.78 -18.90
C GLU A 89 18.43 -8.86 -18.87
N PRO A 90 17.75 -7.72 -18.59
CA PRO A 90 16.29 -7.64 -18.50
C PRO A 90 15.58 -7.77 -19.86
#